data_AF-A0A920BJE9-F1
#
_entry.id   AF-A0A920BJE9-F1
#
_cell.length_a   1.000
_cell.length_b   1.000
_cell.length_c   1.000
_cell.angle_alpha   90.00
_cell.angle_beta   90.00
_cell.angle_gamma   90.00
#
_symmetry.space_group_name_H-M   'P 1'
#
loop_
_entity.id
_entity.type
_entity.pdbx_description
1 polymer ?
#
loop_
_entity_poly.entity_id
_entity_poly.type
_entity_poly.pdbx_seq_one_letter_code
_entity_poly.pdbx_strand_id
1 'polypeptide(L)' 'MHGFAEDVVRPAAEEWDEKEEFPYPIVQQAAEIGLYGWEFMAEMMSNDPTGLTMPVAIEELFGAMPELEWQLWGQV' A
#
# COMPACT_ATOMS: atom_id res chain seq x y z
N MET A 1 -5.70 -7.65 2.97
CA MET A 1 -5.15 -6.53 2.18
C MET A 1 -6.17 -5.98 1.18
N HIS A 2 -6.77 -6.82 0.34
CA HIS A 2 -7.83 -6.39 -0.58
C HIS A 2 -8.96 -5.57 0.09
N GLY A 3 -9.49 -6.02 1.24
CA GLY A 3 -10.49 -5.24 1.98
C GLY A 3 -10.00 -3.89 2.52
N PHE A 4 -8.71 -3.77 2.90
CA PHE A 4 -8.14 -2.47 3.28
C PHE A 4 -8.04 -1.53 2.07
N ALA A 5 -7.66 -2.06 0.91
CA ALA A 5 -7.60 -1.29 -0.32
C ALA A 5 -9.00 -0.81 -0.76
N GLU A 6 -10.04 -1.64 -0.63
CA GLU A 6 -11.42 -1.26 -0.96
C GLU A 6 -12.06 -0.30 0.06
N ASP A 7 -11.86 -0.52 1.36
CA ASP A 7 -12.59 0.19 2.40
C ASP A 7 -11.90 1.49 2.86
N VAL A 8 -10.57 1.58 2.71
CA VAL A 8 -9.77 2.71 3.23
C VAL A 8 -9.06 3.46 2.12
N VAL A 9 -8.46 2.75 1.17
CA VAL A 9 -7.60 3.36 0.15
C VAL A 9 -8.44 3.95 -0.99
N ARG A 10 -9.34 3.18 -1.63
CA ARG A 10 -10.19 3.67 -2.73
C ARG A 10 -11.09 4.85 -2.36
N PRO A 11 -11.78 4.88 -1.20
CA PRO A 11 -12.68 5.99 -0.87
C PRO A 11 -11.94 7.31 -0.62
N ALA A 12 -10.67 7.23 -0.21
CA ALA A 12 -9.83 8.40 0.03
C ALA A 12 -9.04 8.83 -1.23
N ALA A 13 -9.02 8.01 -2.29
CA ALA A 13 -8.16 8.24 -3.46
C ALA A 13 -8.40 9.61 -4.13
N GLU A 14 -9.67 10.01 -4.32
CA GLU A 14 -10.02 11.29 -4.95
C GLU A 14 -9.59 12.51 -4.10
N GLU A 15 -9.74 12.44 -2.78
CA GLU A 15 -9.31 13.52 -1.87
C GLU A 15 -7.79 13.72 -1.88
N TRP A 16 -7.03 12.62 -1.96
CA TRP A 16 -5.56 12.70 -1.97
C TRP A 16 -4.99 13.00 -3.36
N ASP A 17 -5.69 12.62 -4.43
CA ASP A 17 -5.42 13.03 -5.81
C ASP A 17 -5.53 14.56 -5.95
N GLU A 18 -6.63 15.16 -5.47
CA GLU A 18 -6.81 16.62 -5.51
C GLU A 18 -5.79 17.41 -4.68
N LYS A 19 -5.26 16.81 -3.60
CA LYS A 19 -4.28 17.46 -2.73
C LYS A 19 -2.86 17.40 -3.28
N GLU A 20 -2.56 16.49 -4.21
CA GLU A 20 -1.20 16.21 -4.70
C GLU A 20 -0.18 16.02 -3.55
N GLU A 21 -0.63 15.51 -2.39
CA GLU A 21 0.16 15.37 -1.16
C GLU A 21 0.27 13.91 -0.73
N PHE A 22 1.40 13.55 -0.11
CA PHE A 22 1.63 12.18 0.34
C PHE A 22 0.67 11.80 1.49
N PRO A 23 -0.12 10.72 1.37
CA PRO A 23 -1.15 10.37 2.34
C PRO A 23 -0.58 9.65 3.57
N TYR A 24 0.26 10.37 4.34
CA TYR A 24 0.85 9.87 5.59
C TYR A 24 -0.17 9.21 6.55
N PRO A 25 -1.39 9.74 6.73
CA PRO A 25 -2.37 9.11 7.62
C PRO A 25 -2.82 7.71 7.19
N ILE A 26 -2.85 7.43 5.88
CA ILE A 26 -3.26 6.13 5.33
C ILE A 26 -2.09 5.14 5.43
N VAL A 27 -0.87 5.60 5.20
CA VAL A 27 0.35 4.79 5.41
C VAL A 27 0.51 4.41 6.89
N GLN A 28 0.15 5.29 7.81
CA GLN A 28 0.15 4.98 9.25
C GLN A 28 -0.90 3.92 9.60
N GLN A 29 -2.11 4.03 9.05
CA GLN A 29 -3.14 2.98 9.22
C GLN A 29 -2.67 1.64 8.63
N ALA A 30 -2.03 1.66 7.47
CA ALA A 30 -1.41 0.48 6.87
C ALA A 30 -0.36 -0.13 7.82
N ALA A 31 0.48 0.70 8.45
CA ALA A 31 1.47 0.25 9.43
C ALA A 31 0.83 -0.37 10.68
N GLU A 32 -0.25 0.21 11.19
CA GLU A 32 -0.97 -0.29 12.37
C GLU A 32 -1.66 -1.65 12.13
N ILE A 33 -2.16 -1.90 10.91
CA ILE A 33 -2.73 -3.21 10.55
C ILE A 33 -1.66 -4.27 10.27
N GLY A 34 -0.38 -3.92 10.41
CA GLY A 34 0.73 -4.85 10.31
C GLY A 34 1.32 -5.02 8.90
N LEU A 35 1.03 -4.14 7.94
CA LEU A 35 1.66 -4.20 6.60
C LEU A 35 3.19 -4.02 6.63
N TYR A 36 3.75 -3.48 7.72
CA TYR A 36 5.20 -3.42 7.96
C TYR A 36 5.62 -4.26 9.17
N GLY A 37 4.73 -5.11 9.69
CA GLY A 37 4.96 -5.95 10.85
C GLY A 37 5.86 -7.15 10.56
N TRP A 38 6.49 -7.66 11.61
CA TRP A 38 7.37 -8.83 11.52
C TRP A 38 6.64 -10.07 10.95
N GLU A 39 5.38 -10.28 11.31
CA GLU A 39 4.58 -11.42 10.85
C GLU A 39 4.33 -11.36 9.34
N PHE A 40 4.00 -10.17 8.81
CA PHE A 40 3.81 -9.96 7.39
C PHE A 40 5.11 -10.14 6.60
N MET A 41 6.23 -9.59 7.12
CA MET A 41 7.54 -9.79 6.52
C MET A 41 7.98 -11.26 6.55
N ALA A 42 7.72 -11.97 7.65
CA ALA A 42 8.03 -13.39 7.78
C ALA A 42 7.19 -14.24 6.79
N GLU A 43 5.92 -13.90 6.61
CA GLU A 43 5.01 -14.58 5.69
C GLU A 43 5.45 -14.37 4.23
N MET A 44 5.82 -13.15 3.86
CA MET A 44 6.36 -12.82 2.54
C MET A 44 7.71 -13.47 2.25
N MET A 45 8.62 -13.49 3.22
CA MET A 45 10.00 -13.95 3.00
C MET A 45 10.17 -15.46 3.16
N SER A 46 9.36 -16.08 4.03
CA SER A 46 9.55 -17.50 4.41
C SER A 46 8.42 -18.41 3.93
N ASN A 47 7.23 -17.86 3.65
CA ASN A 47 6.03 -18.67 3.39
C ASN A 47 5.45 -18.46 1.98
N ASP A 48 5.99 -17.52 1.19
CA ASP A 48 5.66 -17.36 -0.22
C ASP A 48 6.74 -17.98 -1.13
N PRO A 49 6.51 -19.19 -1.68
CA PRO A 49 7.45 -19.84 -2.59
C PRO A 49 7.55 -19.17 -3.96
N THR A 50 6.63 -18.27 -4.30
CA THR A 50 6.62 -17.54 -5.58
C THR A 50 7.33 -16.20 -5.49
N GLY A 51 7.44 -15.63 -4.29
CA GLY A 51 7.96 -14.29 -4.04
C GLY A 51 7.09 -13.15 -4.59
N LEU A 52 5.87 -13.45 -5.05
CA LEU A 52 4.96 -12.49 -5.66
C LEU A 52 4.13 -11.70 -4.64
N THR A 53 4.09 -12.12 -3.38
CA THR A 53 3.29 -11.47 -2.34
C THR A 53 3.70 -10.01 -2.14
N MET A 54 4.99 -9.68 -2.28
CA MET A 54 5.51 -8.30 -2.20
C MET A 54 5.04 -7.43 -3.36
N PRO A 55 5.33 -7.78 -4.64
CA PRO A 55 4.88 -6.97 -5.77
C PRO A 55 3.35 -6.90 -5.86
N VAL A 56 2.60 -7.96 -5.56
CA VAL A 56 1.12 -7.92 -5.55
C VAL A 56 0.60 -7.02 -4.42
N ALA A 57 1.24 -7.04 -3.24
CA ALA A 57 0.86 -6.16 -2.14
C ALA A 57 1.01 -4.68 -2.50
N ILE A 58 2.12 -4.39 -3.15
CA ILE A 58 2.47 -3.08 -3.70
C ILE A 58 1.41 -2.69 -4.73
N GLU A 59 1.16 -3.50 -5.75
CA GLU A 59 0.17 -3.22 -6.81
C GLU A 59 -1.25 -3.00 -6.27
N GLU A 60 -1.71 -3.75 -5.27
CA GLU A 60 -3.05 -3.52 -4.69
C GLU A 60 -3.14 -2.20 -3.91
N LEU A 61 -2.04 -1.76 -3.29
CA LEU A 61 -1.98 -0.49 -2.56
C LEU A 61 -1.85 0.71 -3.51
N PHE A 62 -0.99 0.59 -4.53
CA PHE A 62 -0.73 1.62 -5.54
C PHE A 62 -1.85 1.72 -6.58
N GLY A 63 -2.40 0.59 -7.03
CA GLY A 63 -3.53 0.55 -7.95
C GLY A 63 -4.82 1.12 -7.36
N ALA A 64 -4.93 1.17 -6.02
CA ALA A 64 -6.02 1.84 -5.33
C ALA A 64 -5.76 3.36 -5.11
N MET A 65 -4.52 3.83 -5.29
CA MET A 65 -4.10 5.24 -5.17
C MET A 65 -2.96 5.57 -6.16
N PRO A 66 -3.28 6.00 -7.38
CA PRO A 66 -2.29 6.30 -8.43
C PRO A 66 -1.24 7.34 -8.00
N GLU A 67 -1.63 8.30 -7.14
CA GLU A 67 -0.75 9.38 -6.67
C GLU A 67 0.41 8.87 -5.79
N LEU A 68 0.20 7.78 -5.05
CA LEU A 68 1.25 7.14 -4.26
C LEU A 68 2.36 6.56 -5.16
N GLU A 69 2.01 6.08 -6.35
CA GLU A 69 2.96 5.53 -7.31
C GLU A 69 3.86 6.65 -7.87
N TRP A 70 3.26 7.75 -8.32
CA TRP A 70 3.98 8.91 -8.85
C TRP A 70 4.95 9.52 -7.84
N GLN A 71 4.58 9.61 -6.56
CA GLN A 71 5.43 10.21 -5.54
C GLN A 71 6.59 9.31 -5.09
N LEU A 72 6.42 7.98 -5.13
CA LEU A 72 7.48 7.03 -4.75
C LEU A 72 8.43 6.69 -5.91
N TRP A 73 7.96 6.71 -7.15
CA TRP A 73 8.77 6.39 -8.33
C TRP A 73 9.17 7.60 -9.19
N GLY A 74 8.52 8.76 -9.03
CA GLY A 74 8.88 10.00 -9.74
C GLY A 74 10.16 10.67 -9.25
N GLN A 75 10.82 10.11 -8.23
CA GLN A 75 12.07 10.63 -7.64
C GLN A 75 13.33 9.84 -8.04
N VAL A 76 13.21 8.83 -8.92
CA VAL A 76 14.34 8.01 -9.42
C VAL A 76 14.60 8.18 -10.91
#